data_AF-A0A3R9WV29-F1
#
_entry.id   AF-A0A3R9WV29-F1
#
_cell.length_a   1.000
_cell.length_b   1.000
_cell.length_c   1.000
_cell.angle_alpha   90.00
_cell.angle_beta   90.00
_cell.angle_gamma   90.00
#
_symmetry.space_group_name_H-M   'P 1'
#
loop_
_entity.id
_entity.type
_entity.pdbx_description
1 polymer ?
#
loop_
_entity_poly.entity_id
_entity_poly.type
_entity_poly.pdbx_seq_one_letter_code
_entity_poly.pdbx_strand_id
1 'polypeptide(L)'
;MSFGDPNNPYGQQPQQPPQGQPGYGYPQQAPQGVPPQGQPGYGYPQQGQQPYGVPPQAPGTLQANNGYINVAGLGTVQVATMGRRFGARVIDGLIIGVLYFILSSVVFAGAFGAASDIKDCSGIDPLSPEYSTCLNEASAQAGEAAGGIFAAFFGGLLILGLATLLYEWLMIAFVGATVGKMALGLKVVKENTGQVPGIGGGFIRWIIPMVGSVLCGIGQLLVYLSPFFDNSGKLQGWHDRAAGTIVVKK
;
A
#
# COMPACT_ATOMS: atom_id res chain seq x y z
N MET A 1 -42.82 44.03 46.16
CA MET A 1 -42.76 44.59 44.80
C MET A 1 -41.33 44.38 44.31
N SER A 2 -41.20 43.74 43.15
CA SER A 2 -39.97 43.32 42.49
C SER A 2 -39.54 44.33 41.41
N PHE A 3 -38.28 44.23 41.00
CA PHE A 3 -37.60 44.74 39.79
C PHE A 3 -37.02 46.18 39.86
N GLY A 4 -35.78 46.48 39.44
CA GLY A 4 -34.82 45.69 38.65
C GLY A 4 -33.36 46.19 38.71
N ASP A 5 -32.51 45.42 38.06
CA ASP A 5 -31.04 45.29 38.12
C ASP A 5 -30.22 46.49 37.59
N PRO A 6 -29.11 46.90 38.25
CA PRO A 6 -28.18 47.91 37.75
C PRO A 6 -26.93 47.27 37.13
N ASN A 7 -26.96 46.87 35.86
CA ASN A 7 -25.75 46.73 35.03
C ASN A 7 -26.11 46.44 33.56
N ASN A 8 -26.35 47.50 32.79
CA ASN A 8 -26.52 47.40 31.34
C ASN A 8 -25.66 48.46 30.62
N PRO A 9 -24.46 48.10 30.12
CA PRO A 9 -23.62 48.99 29.35
C PRO A 9 -23.83 48.78 27.84
N TYR A 10 -24.98 49.15 27.30
CA TYR A 10 -25.10 49.41 25.85
C TYR A 10 -24.70 50.86 25.57
N GLY A 11 -23.39 51.09 25.46
CA GLY A 11 -22.83 52.24 24.76
C GLY A 11 -22.80 51.97 23.26
N GLN A 12 -23.36 52.89 22.49
CA GLN A 12 -23.47 52.86 21.04
C GLN A 12 -22.10 53.05 20.34
N GLN A 13 -21.89 52.40 19.18
CA GLN A 13 -20.92 52.85 18.17
C GLN A 13 -21.52 52.67 16.75
N PRO A 14 -21.50 53.72 15.90
CA PRO A 14 -21.94 53.61 14.50
C PRO A 14 -20.78 53.47 13.49
N GLN A 15 -21.03 52.62 12.48
CA GLN A 15 -20.75 52.76 11.02
C GLN A 15 -19.31 53.02 10.49
N GLN A 16 -18.77 52.03 9.75
CA GLN A 16 -17.87 52.17 8.57
C GLN A 16 -18.68 52.60 7.32
N PRO A 17 -18.12 53.04 6.14
CA PRO A 17 -16.84 52.68 5.46
C PRO A 17 -16.21 53.88 4.65
N PRO A 18 -15.40 53.76 3.54
CA PRO A 18 -14.64 52.67 2.89
C PRO A 18 -13.15 52.98 2.49
N GLN A 19 -12.53 51.99 1.83
CA GLN A 19 -11.15 51.77 1.32
C GLN A 19 -10.48 52.83 0.41
N GLY A 20 -9.12 52.83 0.41
CA GLY A 20 -8.24 53.32 -0.69
C GLY A 20 -6.72 53.14 -0.42
N GLN A 21 -6.02 52.37 -1.27
CA GLN A 21 -4.56 52.08 -1.33
C GLN A 21 -3.70 53.25 -1.93
N PRO A 22 -2.39 53.12 -2.28
CA PRO A 22 -1.17 52.54 -1.62
C PRO A 22 0.04 53.53 -1.65
N GLY A 23 1.13 53.30 -0.86
CA GLY A 23 2.32 54.17 -0.90
C GLY A 23 3.65 53.57 -0.44
N TYR A 24 4.45 53.16 -1.43
CA TYR A 24 5.91 52.88 -1.51
C TYR A 24 6.81 53.09 -0.27
N GLY A 25 7.41 51.98 0.21
CA GLY A 25 8.61 51.99 1.05
C GLY A 25 9.85 51.57 0.26
N TYR A 26 10.89 52.41 0.25
CA TYR A 26 12.19 52.17 -0.40
C TYR A 26 13.01 51.08 0.31
N PRO A 27 13.80 50.25 -0.42
CA PRO A 27 14.87 49.46 0.20
C PRO A 27 16.16 50.29 0.32
N GLN A 28 16.76 50.21 1.50
CA GLN A 28 18.02 50.81 1.91
C GLN A 28 19.20 50.14 1.16
N GLN A 29 20.02 50.93 0.46
CA GLN A 29 21.20 50.46 -0.28
C GLN A 29 22.29 49.95 0.67
N ALA A 30 22.86 48.77 0.38
CA ALA A 30 24.05 48.24 1.03
C ALA A 30 25.34 48.75 0.31
N PRO A 31 26.45 49.02 1.03
CA PRO A 31 27.68 49.54 0.41
C PRO A 31 28.42 48.48 -0.42
N GLN A 32 28.86 48.91 -1.60
CA GLN A 32 29.73 48.19 -2.53
C GLN A 32 31.17 48.10 -1.97
N GLY A 33 31.76 46.91 -1.90
CA GLY A 33 33.19 46.79 -1.58
C GLY A 33 33.74 45.36 -1.47
N VAL A 34 34.63 45.03 -2.42
CA VAL A 34 35.74 44.04 -2.39
C VAL A 34 35.42 42.55 -2.66
N PRO A 35 36.03 41.93 -3.70
CA PRO A 35 36.03 40.48 -3.89
C PRO A 35 37.24 39.81 -3.21
N PRO A 36 37.09 38.70 -2.47
CA PRO A 36 38.23 37.87 -2.09
C PRO A 36 38.45 36.71 -3.07
N GLN A 37 39.74 36.53 -3.39
CA GLN A 37 40.36 35.48 -4.19
C GLN A 37 39.91 34.05 -3.84
N GLY A 38 39.83 33.21 -4.87
CA GLY A 38 39.48 31.79 -4.76
C GLY A 38 40.55 30.93 -4.09
N GLN A 39 40.09 29.95 -3.32
CA GLN A 39 40.83 28.74 -2.96
C GLN A 39 40.01 27.51 -3.40
N PRO A 40 40.65 26.43 -3.88
CA PRO A 40 39.95 25.24 -4.35
C PRO A 40 39.55 24.36 -3.16
N GLY A 41 38.27 24.45 -2.76
CA GLY A 41 37.65 23.61 -1.74
C GLY A 41 36.94 22.40 -2.36
N TYR A 42 37.30 21.20 -1.89
CA TYR A 42 36.71 19.91 -2.25
C TYR A 42 35.18 19.89 -2.16
N GLY A 43 34.54 19.35 -3.20
CA GLY A 43 33.09 19.39 -3.41
C GLY A 43 32.28 18.50 -2.47
N TYR A 44 31.25 19.08 -1.87
CA TYR A 44 30.07 18.38 -1.37
C TYR A 44 28.99 18.34 -2.48
N PRO A 45 28.14 17.29 -2.55
CA PRO A 45 27.11 17.19 -3.57
C PRO A 45 26.09 18.32 -3.42
N GLN A 46 25.83 18.97 -4.55
CA GLN A 46 24.97 20.14 -4.72
C GLN A 46 23.52 19.80 -4.33
N GLN A 47 23.04 20.32 -3.19
CA GLN A 47 21.61 20.38 -2.89
C GLN A 47 20.98 21.43 -3.81
N GLY A 48 19.96 21.02 -4.57
CA GLY A 48 19.20 21.91 -5.43
C GLY A 48 18.71 23.14 -4.67
N GLN A 49 19.04 24.33 -5.18
CA GLN A 49 18.67 25.61 -4.59
C GLN A 49 17.15 25.68 -4.38
N GLN A 50 16.73 25.76 -3.11
CA GLN A 50 15.38 26.15 -2.79
C GLN A 50 15.20 27.66 -3.03
N PRO A 51 14.09 28.11 -3.64
CA PRO A 51 13.78 29.52 -3.78
C PRO A 51 13.79 30.21 -2.40
N TYR A 52 14.61 31.24 -2.26
CA TYR A 52 14.80 31.99 -1.02
C TYR A 52 13.47 32.62 -0.58
N GLY A 53 12.90 32.16 0.55
CA GLY A 53 11.68 32.73 1.14
C GLY A 53 10.65 31.74 1.71
N VAL A 54 10.84 30.42 1.57
CA VAL A 54 9.90 29.43 2.14
C VAL A 54 10.41 28.98 3.51
N PRO A 55 9.63 29.12 4.61
CA PRO A 55 10.04 28.62 5.92
C PRO A 55 10.24 27.09 5.86
N PRO A 56 11.21 26.52 6.61
CA PRO A 56 11.43 25.07 6.63
C PRO A 56 10.13 24.36 7.01
N GLN A 57 9.56 23.63 6.05
CA GLN A 57 8.36 22.85 6.26
C GLN A 57 8.65 21.71 7.24
N ALA A 58 7.87 21.61 8.32
CA ALA A 58 8.00 20.52 9.27
C ALA A 58 7.84 19.17 8.54
N PRO A 59 8.63 18.14 8.89
CA PRO A 59 8.49 16.81 8.30
C PRO A 59 7.05 16.33 8.37
N GLY A 60 6.53 15.80 7.26
CA GLY A 60 5.16 15.33 7.16
C GLY A 60 4.12 16.36 6.72
N THR A 61 4.52 17.61 6.46
CA THR A 61 3.63 18.62 5.85
C THR A 61 3.62 18.47 4.33
N LEU A 62 2.43 18.54 3.73
CA LEU A 62 2.29 18.52 2.27
C LEU A 62 2.48 19.90 1.67
N GLN A 63 3.22 19.96 0.57
CA GLN A 63 3.23 21.14 -0.28
C GLN A 63 1.97 21.11 -1.16
N ALA A 64 1.05 22.02 -0.85
CA ALA A 64 -0.39 21.98 -1.17
C ALA A 64 -0.79 21.97 -2.67
N ASN A 65 0.12 21.83 -3.63
CA ASN A 65 -0.27 21.90 -5.04
C ASN A 65 0.30 20.79 -5.95
N ASN A 66 1.33 20.06 -5.54
CA ASN A 66 2.08 19.19 -6.48
C ASN A 66 2.27 17.74 -6.00
N GLY A 67 1.62 17.34 -4.91
CA GLY A 67 1.74 15.99 -4.35
C GLY A 67 3.13 15.68 -3.79
N TYR A 68 3.87 16.70 -3.35
CA TYR A 68 5.15 16.55 -2.68
C TYR A 68 4.99 16.67 -1.16
N ILE A 69 5.78 15.88 -0.45
CA ILE A 69 5.85 15.83 1.01
C ILE A 69 7.30 15.94 1.44
N ASN A 70 7.57 16.67 2.52
CA ASN A 70 8.88 16.63 3.15
C ASN A 70 8.96 15.41 4.09
N VAL A 71 9.82 14.44 3.76
CA VAL A 71 10.05 13.25 4.59
C VAL A 71 11.41 13.40 5.27
N ALA A 72 11.43 13.20 6.58
CA ALA A 72 12.67 13.25 7.34
C ALA A 72 13.69 12.24 6.77
N GLY A 73 14.93 12.68 6.57
CA GLY A 73 16.00 11.85 5.97
C GLY A 73 15.99 11.76 4.44
N LEU A 74 14.90 12.14 3.76
CA LEU A 74 14.81 12.12 2.29
C LEU A 74 14.54 13.49 1.66
N GLY A 75 14.13 14.49 2.45
CA GLY A 75 13.75 15.80 1.95
C GLY A 75 12.42 15.77 1.20
N THR A 76 12.25 16.66 0.23
CA THR A 76 11.00 16.79 -0.53
C THR A 76 10.89 15.67 -1.56
N VAL A 77 9.94 14.75 -1.36
CA VAL A 77 9.68 13.59 -2.22
C VAL A 77 8.25 13.58 -2.73
N GLN A 78 8.03 13.00 -3.91
CA GLN A 78 6.70 12.96 -4.50
C GLN A 78 5.90 11.74 -4.00
N VAL A 79 4.68 11.98 -3.53
CA VAL A 79 3.74 10.92 -3.13
C VAL A 79 3.30 10.13 -4.35
N ALA A 80 3.24 8.80 -4.21
CA ALA A 80 2.75 7.92 -5.25
C ALA A 80 1.22 8.05 -5.41
N THR A 81 0.79 8.45 -6.61
CA THR A 81 -0.63 8.48 -7.02
C THR A 81 -1.28 7.10 -6.88
N MET A 82 -2.58 7.05 -6.61
CA MET A 82 -3.34 5.80 -6.49
C MET A 82 -3.23 4.91 -7.74
N GLY A 83 -3.23 5.47 -8.96
CA GLY A 83 -3.09 4.70 -10.19
C GLY A 83 -1.78 3.91 -10.27
N ARG A 84 -0.65 4.49 -9.85
CA ARG A 84 0.65 3.78 -9.79
C ARG A 84 0.64 2.69 -8.71
N ARG A 85 0.01 2.95 -7.55
CA ARG A 85 -0.11 1.93 -6.49
C ARG A 85 -0.97 0.75 -6.96
N PHE A 86 -2.06 1.03 -7.67
CA PHE A 86 -2.91 0.03 -8.29
C PHE A 86 -2.15 -0.75 -9.38
N GLY A 87 -1.46 -0.07 -10.29
CA GLY A 87 -0.63 -0.72 -11.31
C GLY A 87 0.42 -1.65 -10.72
N ALA A 88 1.04 -1.26 -9.60
CA ALA A 88 2.01 -2.11 -8.89
C ALA A 88 1.33 -3.38 -8.36
N ARG A 89 0.12 -3.27 -7.81
CA ARG A 89 -0.69 -4.43 -7.37
C ARG A 89 -1.12 -5.32 -8.53
N VAL A 90 -1.42 -4.76 -9.70
CA VAL A 90 -1.72 -5.55 -10.92
C VAL A 90 -0.48 -6.34 -11.34
N ILE A 91 0.70 -5.74 -11.37
CA ILE A 91 1.95 -6.45 -11.72
C ILE A 91 2.24 -7.56 -10.71
N ASP A 92 2.17 -7.25 -9.40
CA ASP A 92 2.34 -8.26 -8.35
C ASP A 92 1.31 -9.39 -8.51
N GLY A 93 0.05 -9.05 -8.76
CA GLY A 93 -1.06 -9.99 -8.94
C GLY A 93 -0.92 -10.87 -10.18
N LEU A 94 -0.36 -10.36 -11.29
CA LEU A 94 -0.06 -11.16 -12.48
C LEU A 94 1.05 -12.16 -12.22
N ILE A 95 2.14 -11.74 -11.56
CA ILE A 95 3.26 -12.62 -11.22
C ILE A 95 2.78 -13.75 -10.30
N ILE A 96 2.05 -13.40 -9.24
CA ILE A 96 1.49 -14.36 -8.30
C ILE A 96 0.45 -15.24 -9.02
N GLY A 97 -0.43 -14.65 -9.83
CA GLY A 97 -1.45 -15.36 -10.59
C GLY A 97 -0.88 -16.43 -11.52
N VAL A 98 0.26 -16.16 -12.18
CA VAL A 98 0.97 -17.17 -12.99
C VAL A 98 1.45 -18.33 -12.12
N LEU A 99 1.98 -18.08 -10.93
CA LEU A 99 2.40 -19.15 -10.02
C LEU A 99 1.23 -20.03 -9.57
N TYR A 100 0.09 -19.41 -9.23
CA TYR A 100 -1.14 -20.13 -8.90
C TYR A 100 -1.69 -20.91 -10.09
N PHE A 101 -1.62 -20.35 -11.30
CA PHE A 101 -2.04 -21.02 -12.52
C PHE A 101 -1.17 -22.25 -12.80
N ILE A 102 0.16 -22.12 -12.69
CA ILE A 102 1.09 -23.24 -12.88
C ILE A 102 0.79 -24.36 -11.87
N LEU A 103 0.69 -24.04 -10.58
CA LEU A 103 0.34 -25.01 -9.54
C LEU A 103 -0.98 -25.73 -9.88
N SER A 104 -2.01 -24.96 -10.19
CA SER A 104 -3.34 -25.51 -10.52
C SER A 104 -3.30 -26.38 -11.77
N SER A 105 -2.51 -26.00 -12.78
CA SER A 105 -2.36 -26.77 -14.02
C SER A 105 -1.66 -28.13 -13.77
N VAL A 106 -0.67 -28.17 -12.88
CA VAL A 106 0.02 -29.42 -12.51
C VAL A 106 -0.92 -30.35 -11.77
N VAL A 107 -1.67 -29.82 -10.79
CA VAL A 107 -2.66 -30.61 -10.05
C VAL A 107 -3.77 -31.10 -10.98
N PHE A 108 -4.27 -30.26 -11.87
CA PHE A 108 -5.28 -30.62 -12.85
C PHE A 108 -4.77 -31.70 -13.80
N ALA A 109 -3.57 -31.56 -14.36
CA ALA A 109 -2.97 -32.60 -15.21
C ALA A 109 -2.84 -33.94 -14.47
N GLY A 110 -2.42 -33.91 -13.20
CA GLY A 110 -2.39 -35.10 -12.33
C GLY A 110 -3.77 -35.71 -12.12
N ALA A 111 -4.81 -34.87 -12.00
CA ALA A 111 -6.19 -35.32 -11.88
C ALA A 111 -6.70 -36.06 -13.14
N PHE A 112 -6.36 -35.59 -14.35
CA PHE A 112 -6.69 -36.31 -15.59
C PHE A 112 -6.00 -37.67 -15.66
N GLY A 113 -4.72 -37.74 -15.30
CA GLY A 113 -4.00 -39.01 -15.27
C GLY A 113 -4.60 -40.01 -14.28
N ALA A 114 -4.90 -39.54 -13.06
CA ALA A 114 -5.53 -40.38 -12.05
C ALA A 114 -6.94 -40.86 -12.47
N ALA A 115 -7.70 -40.04 -13.20
CA ALA A 115 -9.01 -40.41 -13.72
C ALA A 115 -8.94 -41.48 -14.82
N SER A 116 -7.90 -41.45 -15.67
CA SER A 116 -7.69 -42.47 -16.71
C SER A 116 -7.24 -43.83 -16.17
N ASP A 117 -6.67 -43.87 -14.97
CA ASP A 117 -6.20 -45.10 -14.33
C ASP A 117 -7.30 -45.84 -13.53
N ILE A 118 -8.51 -45.25 -13.44
CA ILE A 118 -9.64 -45.87 -12.75
C ILE A 118 -10.08 -47.13 -13.50
N LYS A 119 -10.26 -48.23 -12.75
CA LYS A 119 -10.72 -49.51 -13.30
C LYS A 119 -12.02 -49.36 -14.11
N ASP A 120 -11.98 -49.76 -15.38
CA ASP A 120 -13.13 -49.78 -16.28
C ASP A 120 -13.92 -51.08 -16.11
N CYS A 121 -15.20 -50.96 -15.71
CA CYS A 121 -16.12 -52.08 -15.51
C CYS A 121 -17.12 -52.24 -16.67
N SER A 122 -17.03 -51.43 -17.73
CA SER A 122 -18.02 -51.39 -18.82
C SER A 122 -18.11 -52.68 -19.64
N GLY A 123 -17.05 -53.50 -19.64
CA GLY A 123 -17.00 -54.79 -20.33
C GLY A 123 -17.50 -55.99 -19.52
N ILE A 124 -17.95 -55.80 -18.29
CA ILE A 124 -18.41 -56.87 -17.39
C ILE A 124 -19.94 -56.94 -17.40
N ASP A 125 -20.51 -58.15 -17.40
CA ASP A 125 -21.95 -58.35 -17.30
C ASP A 125 -22.50 -57.74 -15.99
N PRO A 126 -23.44 -56.76 -16.04
CA PRO A 126 -23.99 -56.13 -14.84
C PRO A 126 -24.70 -57.09 -13.86
N LEU A 127 -25.11 -58.27 -14.33
CA LEU A 127 -25.77 -59.29 -13.50
C LEU A 127 -24.78 -60.26 -12.86
N SER A 128 -23.48 -60.16 -13.20
CA SER A 128 -22.44 -61.01 -12.63
C SER A 128 -22.02 -60.54 -11.23
N PRO A 129 -21.66 -61.47 -10.32
CA PRO A 129 -21.02 -61.11 -9.06
C PRO A 129 -19.72 -60.32 -9.25
N GLU A 130 -19.01 -60.55 -10.35
CA GLU A 130 -17.75 -59.89 -10.73
C GLU A 130 -17.91 -58.38 -10.95
N TYR A 131 -19.07 -57.95 -11.46
CA TYR A 131 -19.39 -56.54 -11.64
C TYR A 131 -19.41 -55.78 -10.31
N SER A 132 -19.97 -56.39 -9.26
CA SER A 132 -20.05 -55.77 -7.93
C SER A 132 -18.65 -55.57 -7.30
N THR A 133 -17.75 -56.54 -7.49
CA THR A 133 -16.35 -56.42 -7.06
C THR A 133 -15.62 -55.34 -7.83
N CYS A 134 -15.80 -55.29 -9.16
CA CYS A 134 -15.20 -54.25 -10.00
C CYS A 134 -15.63 -52.84 -9.57
N LEU A 135 -16.92 -52.63 -9.31
CA LEU A 135 -17.44 -51.33 -8.85
C LEU A 135 -16.89 -50.92 -7.48
N ASN A 136 -16.78 -51.86 -6.54
CA ASN A 136 -16.22 -51.59 -5.22
C ASN A 136 -14.74 -51.18 -5.31
N GLU A 137 -13.96 -51.82 -6.18
CA GLU A 137 -12.55 -51.46 -6.42
C GLU A 137 -12.43 -50.12 -7.15
N ALA A 138 -13.22 -49.90 -8.21
CA ALA A 138 -13.22 -48.64 -8.97
C ALA A 138 -13.61 -47.45 -8.09
N SER A 139 -14.61 -47.61 -7.22
CA SER A 139 -15.04 -46.57 -6.28
C SER A 139 -14.00 -46.31 -5.18
N ALA A 140 -13.31 -47.33 -4.68
CA ALA A 140 -12.20 -47.16 -3.74
C ALA A 140 -11.04 -46.36 -4.38
N GLN A 141 -10.64 -46.73 -5.60
CA GLN A 141 -9.58 -46.06 -6.34
C GLN A 141 -9.94 -44.61 -6.68
N ALA A 142 -11.19 -44.36 -7.09
CA ALA A 142 -11.69 -43.00 -7.34
C ALA A 142 -11.68 -42.15 -6.05
N GLY A 143 -12.04 -42.74 -4.90
CA GLY A 143 -12.00 -42.08 -3.60
C GLY A 143 -10.58 -41.66 -3.19
N GLU A 144 -9.60 -42.54 -3.35
CA GLU A 144 -8.19 -42.25 -3.09
C GLU A 144 -7.65 -41.17 -4.02
N ALA A 145 -7.93 -41.28 -5.33
CA ALA A 145 -7.54 -40.28 -6.31
C ALA A 145 -8.13 -38.91 -5.98
N ALA A 146 -9.44 -38.83 -5.72
CA ALA A 146 -10.11 -37.59 -5.33
C ALA A 146 -9.48 -37.00 -4.06
N GLY A 147 -9.27 -37.82 -3.01
CA GLY A 147 -8.64 -37.41 -1.76
C GLY A 147 -7.23 -36.85 -1.97
N GLY A 148 -6.41 -37.52 -2.79
CA GLY A 148 -5.06 -37.07 -3.14
C GLY A 148 -5.06 -35.75 -3.92
N ILE A 149 -5.95 -35.61 -4.91
CA ILE A 149 -6.11 -34.36 -5.68
C ILE A 149 -6.55 -33.22 -4.76
N PHE A 150 -7.53 -33.45 -3.88
CA PHE A 150 -7.98 -32.44 -2.92
C PHE A 150 -6.86 -32.02 -1.98
N ALA A 151 -6.12 -32.97 -1.40
CA ALA A 151 -5.00 -32.69 -0.52
C ALA A 151 -3.89 -31.90 -1.24
N ALA A 152 -3.53 -32.31 -2.46
CA ALA A 152 -2.52 -31.62 -3.27
C ALA A 152 -2.96 -30.20 -3.66
N PHE A 153 -4.22 -30.04 -4.06
CA PHE A 153 -4.77 -28.73 -4.44
C PHE A 153 -4.82 -27.78 -3.25
N PHE A 154 -5.55 -28.14 -2.19
CA PHE A 154 -5.74 -27.26 -1.03
C PHE A 154 -4.45 -27.09 -0.23
N GLY A 155 -3.65 -28.15 -0.08
CA GLY A 155 -2.34 -28.08 0.55
C GLY A 155 -1.38 -27.17 -0.24
N GLY A 156 -1.33 -27.33 -1.57
CA GLY A 156 -0.55 -26.47 -2.44
C GLY A 156 -0.98 -25.00 -2.38
N LEU A 157 -2.29 -24.73 -2.44
CA LEU A 157 -2.83 -23.37 -2.31
C LEU A 157 -2.52 -22.75 -0.95
N LEU A 158 -2.60 -23.53 0.13
CA LEU A 158 -2.25 -23.06 1.47
C LEU A 158 -0.77 -22.69 1.56
N ILE A 159 0.13 -23.57 1.10
CA ILE A 159 1.58 -23.34 1.11
C ILE A 159 1.91 -22.10 0.27
N LEU A 160 1.39 -22.01 -0.95
CA LEU A 160 1.65 -20.89 -1.85
C LEU A 160 1.03 -19.58 -1.32
N GLY A 161 -0.13 -19.65 -0.66
CA GLY A 161 -0.77 -18.52 0.02
C GLY A 161 0.09 -17.99 1.16
N LEU A 162 0.57 -18.87 2.03
CA LEU A 162 1.49 -18.49 3.10
C LEU A 162 2.80 -17.90 2.54
N ALA A 163 3.36 -18.51 1.49
CA ALA A 163 4.54 -17.98 0.82
C ALA A 163 4.31 -16.57 0.24
N THR A 164 3.15 -16.32 -0.36
CA THR A 164 2.77 -15.00 -0.91
C THR A 164 2.64 -13.95 0.20
N LEU A 165 2.01 -14.33 1.33
CA LEU A 165 1.86 -13.46 2.49
C LEU A 165 3.21 -13.11 3.11
N LEU A 166 4.10 -14.10 3.25
CA LEU A 166 5.47 -13.90 3.73
C LEU A 166 6.27 -13.03 2.76
N TYR A 167 6.16 -13.28 1.45
CA TYR A 167 6.80 -12.46 0.41
C TYR A 167 6.41 -10.99 0.53
N GLU A 168 5.12 -10.66 0.59
CA GLU A 168 4.67 -9.27 0.72
C GLU A 168 5.17 -8.63 2.02
N TRP A 169 5.05 -9.36 3.14
CA TRP A 169 5.48 -8.85 4.45
C TRP A 169 6.98 -8.55 4.48
N LEU A 170 7.82 -9.50 4.08
CA LEU A 170 9.28 -9.37 4.16
C LEU A 170 9.80 -8.34 3.15
N MET A 171 9.27 -8.32 1.92
CA MET A 171 9.67 -7.33 0.92
C MET A 171 9.33 -5.90 1.36
N ILE A 172 8.14 -5.69 1.94
CA ILE A 172 7.79 -4.37 2.48
C ILE A 172 8.62 -4.04 3.72
N ALA A 173 8.88 -5.01 4.61
CA ALA A 173 9.65 -4.79 5.82
C ALA A 173 11.09 -4.37 5.54
N PHE A 174 11.79 -5.08 4.64
CA PHE A 174 13.23 -4.91 4.44
C PHE A 174 13.60 -4.09 3.21
N VAL A 175 12.82 -4.18 2.12
CA VAL A 175 13.10 -3.47 0.87
C VAL A 175 12.25 -2.20 0.75
N GLY A 176 11.09 -2.18 1.41
CA GLY A 176 10.09 -1.13 1.26
C GLY A 176 9.38 -1.18 -0.09
N ALA A 177 9.50 -2.26 -0.86
CA ALA A 177 8.82 -2.37 -2.15
C ALA A 177 8.65 -3.85 -2.53
N THR A 178 7.49 -4.20 -3.09
CA THR A 178 7.29 -5.47 -3.81
C THR A 178 7.81 -5.35 -5.24
N VAL A 179 7.92 -6.46 -5.98
CA VAL A 179 8.39 -6.46 -7.37
C VAL A 179 7.58 -5.50 -8.25
N GLY A 180 6.26 -5.49 -8.16
CA GLY A 180 5.41 -4.54 -8.89
C GLY A 180 5.64 -3.09 -8.49
N LYS A 181 5.89 -2.82 -7.20
CA LYS A 181 6.26 -1.47 -6.74
C LYS A 181 7.63 -1.05 -7.27
N MET A 182 8.60 -1.96 -7.31
CA MET A 182 9.92 -1.70 -7.89
C MET A 182 9.83 -1.41 -9.39
N ALA A 183 9.02 -2.17 -10.13
CA ALA A 183 8.79 -1.96 -11.56
C ALA A 183 8.23 -0.58 -11.89
N LEU A 184 7.41 0.00 -10.99
CA LEU A 184 6.84 1.34 -11.15
C LEU A 184 7.60 2.45 -10.42
N GLY A 185 8.79 2.16 -9.91
CA GLY A 185 9.63 3.13 -9.21
C GLY A 185 9.00 3.65 -7.93
N LEU A 186 8.33 2.79 -7.16
CA LEU A 186 7.67 3.13 -5.90
C LEU A 186 8.45 2.57 -4.71
N LYS A 187 8.42 3.30 -3.59
CA LYS A 187 9.01 2.88 -2.33
C LYS A 187 8.12 3.27 -1.15
N VAL A 188 7.98 2.35 -0.21
CA VAL A 188 7.34 2.53 1.09
C VAL A 188 8.43 2.91 2.09
N VAL A 189 8.24 4.03 2.76
CA VAL A 189 9.17 4.55 3.75
C VAL A 189 8.41 5.03 4.99
N LYS A 190 9.07 5.06 6.14
CA LYS A 190 8.54 5.73 7.33
C LYS A 190 8.59 7.24 7.15
N GLU A 191 7.54 7.92 7.57
CA GLU A 191 7.42 9.37 7.43
C GLU A 191 8.45 10.14 8.28
N ASN A 192 8.79 9.59 9.45
CA ASN A 192 9.66 10.21 10.44
C ASN A 192 11.17 9.93 10.23
N THR A 193 11.54 8.92 9.44
CA THR A 193 12.95 8.57 9.22
C THR A 193 13.34 8.41 7.75
N GLY A 194 12.38 8.26 6.84
CA GLY A 194 12.64 7.97 5.43
C GLY A 194 13.20 6.57 5.17
N GLN A 195 13.40 5.78 6.22
CA GLN A 195 13.90 4.41 6.12
C GLN A 195 12.77 3.42 5.83
N VAL A 196 13.13 2.18 5.52
CA VAL A 196 12.16 1.10 5.31
C VAL A 196 11.35 0.83 6.59
N PRO A 197 10.10 0.33 6.48
CA PRO A 197 9.21 0.09 7.63
C PRO A 197 9.78 -0.84 8.72
N GLY A 198 10.68 -1.76 8.36
CA GLY A 198 11.13 -2.84 9.24
C GLY A 198 10.04 -3.88 9.49
N ILE A 199 10.38 -4.94 10.24
CA ILE A 199 9.50 -6.10 10.48
C ILE A 199 8.15 -5.65 11.06
N GLY A 200 8.16 -4.83 12.12
CA GLY A 200 6.94 -4.37 12.79
C GLY A 200 6.07 -3.48 11.91
N GLY A 201 6.67 -2.52 11.19
CA GLY A 201 5.93 -1.66 10.26
C GLY A 201 5.35 -2.45 9.08
N GLY A 202 6.10 -3.42 8.56
CA GLY A 202 5.60 -4.37 7.56
C GLY A 202 4.45 -5.22 8.08
N PHE A 203 4.53 -5.70 9.33
CA PHE A 203 3.51 -6.56 9.92
C PHE A 203 2.20 -5.81 10.16
N ILE A 204 2.25 -4.55 10.63
CA ILE A 204 1.06 -3.71 10.79
C ILE A 204 0.33 -3.53 9.45
N ARG A 205 1.10 -3.30 8.38
CA ARG A 205 0.54 -3.17 7.03
C ARG A 205 -0.10 -4.47 6.54
N TRP A 206 0.37 -5.61 7.02
CA TRP A 206 -0.12 -6.94 6.68
C TRP A 206 -1.37 -7.35 7.48
N ILE A 207 -1.37 -7.13 8.80
CA ILE A 207 -2.44 -7.59 9.69
C ILE A 207 -3.73 -6.78 9.54
N ILE A 208 -3.66 -5.48 9.25
CA ILE A 208 -4.84 -4.62 9.21
C ILE A 208 -5.83 -5.03 8.10
N PRO A 209 -5.41 -5.26 6.84
CA PRO A 209 -6.30 -5.83 5.84
C PRO A 209 -6.85 -7.21 6.22
N MET A 210 -6.05 -8.04 6.90
CA MET A 210 -6.44 -9.39 7.34
C MET A 210 -7.49 -9.38 8.44
N VAL A 211 -7.37 -8.50 9.44
CA VAL A 211 -8.42 -8.31 10.44
C VAL A 211 -9.68 -7.75 9.78
N GLY A 212 -9.53 -6.86 8.80
CA GLY A 212 -10.64 -6.36 7.98
C GLY A 212 -11.36 -7.45 7.19
N SER A 213 -10.71 -8.58 6.87
CA SER A 213 -11.34 -9.66 6.11
C SER A 213 -12.33 -10.48 6.95
N VAL A 214 -12.23 -10.44 8.28
CA VAL A 214 -13.11 -11.16 9.22
C VAL A 214 -14.57 -10.71 9.09
N LEU A 215 -14.82 -9.47 8.67
CA LEU A 215 -16.16 -8.94 8.40
C LEU A 215 -16.60 -9.20 6.95
N CYS A 216 -16.59 -10.48 6.52
CA CYS A 216 -16.95 -10.91 5.17
C CYS A 216 -16.21 -10.13 4.05
N GLY A 217 -14.96 -9.72 4.29
CA GLY A 217 -14.17 -8.93 3.34
C GLY A 217 -14.56 -7.45 3.23
N ILE A 218 -15.65 -6.99 3.87
CA ILE A 218 -16.09 -5.58 3.81
C ILE A 218 -15.03 -4.68 4.47
N GLY A 219 -14.52 -5.06 5.65
CA GLY A 219 -13.48 -4.31 6.33
C GLY A 219 -12.19 -4.23 5.51
N GLN A 220 -11.82 -5.31 4.82
CA GLN A 220 -10.65 -5.35 3.94
C GLN A 220 -10.81 -4.40 2.74
N LEU A 221 -12.00 -4.38 2.12
CA LEU A 221 -12.31 -3.45 1.04
C LEU A 221 -12.22 -2.00 1.53
N LEU A 222 -12.78 -1.68 2.69
CA LEU A 222 -12.69 -0.34 3.28
C LEU A 222 -11.24 0.06 3.57
N VAL A 223 -10.41 -0.86 4.06
CA VAL A 223 -8.97 -0.60 4.27
C VAL A 223 -8.27 -0.25 2.95
N TYR A 224 -8.61 -0.93 1.83
CA TYR A 224 -8.02 -0.61 0.53
C TYR A 224 -8.59 0.64 -0.14
N LEU A 225 -9.84 1.00 0.17
CA LEU A 225 -10.48 2.24 -0.29
C LEU A 225 -10.13 3.45 0.57
N SER A 226 -9.66 3.23 1.81
CA SER A 226 -9.31 4.30 2.75
C SER A 226 -8.35 5.39 2.24
N PRO A 227 -7.39 5.13 1.31
CA PRO A 227 -6.60 6.21 0.71
C PRO A 227 -7.42 7.25 -0.06
N PHE A 228 -8.60 6.89 -0.59
CA PHE A 228 -9.48 7.83 -1.29
C PHE A 228 -10.23 8.75 -0.33
N PHE A 229 -10.34 8.36 0.94
CA PHE A 229 -10.94 9.16 2.01
C PHE A 229 -9.87 9.92 2.82
N ASP A 230 -8.60 9.85 2.40
CA ASP A 230 -7.50 10.51 3.08
C ASP A 230 -7.37 11.98 2.66
N ASN A 231 -8.04 12.85 3.41
CA ASN A 231 -7.98 14.30 3.23
C ASN A 231 -6.62 14.92 3.60
N SER A 232 -5.67 14.13 4.11
CA SER A 232 -4.33 14.63 4.40
C SER A 232 -3.52 14.91 3.13
N GLY A 233 -3.96 14.39 1.96
CA GLY A 233 -3.29 14.45 0.65
C GLY A 233 -2.12 13.46 0.49
N LYS A 234 -1.81 12.67 1.53
CA LYS A 234 -0.73 11.67 1.54
C LYS A 234 -1.14 10.36 0.86
N LEU A 235 -2.43 10.22 0.55
CA LEU A 235 -3.03 9.03 -0.04
C LEU A 235 -2.67 7.77 0.78
N GLN A 236 -2.73 7.88 2.11
CA GLN A 236 -2.40 6.81 3.04
C GLN A 236 -3.63 5.96 3.34
N GLY A 237 -3.50 4.64 3.17
CA GLY A 237 -4.50 3.72 3.69
C GLY A 237 -4.43 3.65 5.21
N TRP A 238 -5.47 3.13 5.87
CA TRP A 238 -5.46 2.89 7.32
C TRP A 238 -4.28 2.03 7.76
N HIS A 239 -3.90 1.05 6.94
CA HIS A 239 -2.73 0.21 7.14
C HIS A 239 -1.41 0.97 7.00
N ASP A 240 -1.32 1.93 6.07
CA ASP A 240 -0.16 2.80 5.90
C ASP A 240 0.01 3.74 7.10
N ARG A 241 -1.11 4.35 7.52
CA ARG A 241 -1.19 5.31 8.62
C ARG A 241 -0.84 4.67 9.96
N ALA A 242 -1.40 3.50 10.25
CA ALA A 242 -1.09 2.76 11.47
C ALA A 242 0.39 2.34 11.54
N ALA A 243 1.02 2.06 10.40
CA ALA A 243 2.44 1.75 10.33
C ALA A 243 3.35 2.99 10.31
N GLY A 244 2.80 4.21 10.26
CA GLY A 244 3.56 5.45 10.13
C GLY A 244 4.34 5.54 8.82
N THR A 245 3.77 5.00 7.75
CA THR A 245 4.44 4.83 6.45
C THR A 245 3.73 5.60 5.34
N ILE A 246 4.50 5.95 4.31
CA ILE A 246 4.01 6.59 3.10
C ILE A 246 4.65 5.95 1.87
N VAL A 247 3.91 5.93 0.76
CA VAL A 247 4.42 5.44 -0.52
C VAL A 247 4.82 6.63 -1.39
N VAL A 248 6.09 6.67 -1.74
CA VAL A 248 6.72 7.73 -2.52
C VAL A 248 7.25 7.17 -3.83
N LYS A 249 7.48 8.06 -4.79
CA LYS A 249 8.24 7.73 -5.99
C LYS A 249 9.73 7.74 -5.64
N LYS A 250 10.48 6.79 -6.19
CA LYS A 250 11.95 6.78 -6.16
C LYS A 250 12.52 7.88 -7.04
#